data_AF-A0A1B7IQ28-F1
#
_entry.id   AF-A0A1B7IQ28-F1
#
_cell.length_a   1.000
_cell.length_b   1.000
_cell.length_c   1.000
_cell.angle_alpha   90.00
_cell.angle_beta   90.00
_cell.angle_gamma   90.00
#
_symmetry.space_group_name_H-M   'P 1'
#
loop_
_entity.id
_entity.type
_entity.pdbx_description
1 polymer ?
#
loop_
_entity_poly.entity_id
_entity_poly.type
_entity_poly.pdbx_seq_one_letter_code
_entity_poly.pdbx_strand_id
1 'polypeptide(L)'
;MCYIIHSGLLQARRDTDEVVISRLGVPNIMGITNLLPKSDTGLFLETLSECEIAITTAEQAQKWIGELNAWELLANHISRLATNLFINNVMLTAPTAYEVMRFQLISLMREPEHVRAKISAVKYIQERTRLSRSTIMKILAQLRQGGYIELDDGVLKALNHLPAKY
;
A
#
# COMPACT_ATOMS: atom_id res chain seq x y z
N MET A 1 -19.38 -4.24 -8.18
CA MET A 1 -18.93 -5.50 -7.56
C MET A 1 -18.26 -5.17 -6.24
N CYS A 2 -18.44 -6.00 -5.22
CA CYS A 2 -17.78 -5.91 -3.92
C CYS A 2 -16.99 -7.19 -3.66
N TYR A 3 -15.82 -7.03 -3.05
CA TYR A 3 -14.92 -8.12 -2.67
C TYR A 3 -14.75 -8.11 -1.16
N ILE A 4 -15.12 -9.20 -0.50
CA ILE A 4 -14.92 -9.43 0.93
C ILE A 4 -13.74 -10.39 1.06
N ILE A 5 -12.65 -9.90 1.64
CA ILE A 5 -11.38 -10.59 1.69
C ILE A 5 -11.21 -11.16 3.09
N HIS A 6 -11.22 -12.48 3.20
CA HIS A 6 -11.12 -13.20 4.47
C HIS A 6 -9.67 -13.48 4.84
N SER A 7 -8.87 -13.96 3.88
CA SER A 7 -7.47 -14.34 4.11
C SER A 7 -6.60 -14.14 2.86
N GLY A 8 -5.29 -14.19 3.07
CA GLY A 8 -4.27 -14.04 2.02
C GLY A 8 -3.60 -12.66 2.00
N LEU A 9 -2.71 -12.47 1.02
CA LEU A 9 -1.96 -11.23 0.81
C LEU A 9 -2.38 -10.60 -0.52
N LEU A 10 -2.90 -9.38 -0.48
CA LEU A 10 -3.36 -8.65 -1.65
C LEU A 10 -2.84 -7.22 -1.67
N GLN A 11 -2.77 -6.65 -2.87
CA GLN A 11 -2.51 -5.23 -3.06
C GLN A 11 -3.42 -4.62 -4.13
N ALA A 12 -3.72 -3.33 -3.98
CA ALA A 12 -4.42 -2.54 -4.97
C ALA A 12 -3.39 -1.80 -5.83
N ARG A 13 -3.50 -1.98 -7.15
CA ARG A 13 -2.70 -1.26 -8.15
C ARG A 13 -3.57 -0.30 -8.91
N ARG A 14 -2.96 0.78 -9.39
CA ARG A 14 -3.61 1.71 -10.31
C ARG A 14 -3.47 1.24 -11.74
N ASP A 15 -4.58 1.17 -12.47
CA ASP A 15 -4.68 0.64 -13.83
C ASP A 15 -3.86 1.45 -14.84
N THR A 16 -3.71 2.76 -14.61
CA THR A 16 -3.07 3.66 -15.59
C THR A 16 -1.54 3.54 -15.66
N ASP A 17 -0.89 3.13 -14.58
CA ASP A 17 0.58 3.01 -14.52
C ASP A 17 1.10 1.87 -13.62
N GLU A 18 0.21 0.95 -13.24
CA GLU A 18 0.46 -0.23 -12.38
C GLU A 18 1.09 0.06 -11.02
N VAL A 19 1.14 1.33 -10.60
CA VAL A 19 1.71 1.71 -9.30
C VAL A 19 0.87 1.09 -8.19
N VAL A 20 1.53 0.42 -7.26
CA VAL A 20 0.90 -0.11 -6.05
C VAL A 20 0.48 1.06 -5.16
N ILE A 21 -0.84 1.18 -4.96
CA ILE A 21 -1.44 2.23 -4.14
C ILE A 21 -1.46 1.84 -2.67
N SER A 22 -1.76 0.57 -2.38
CA SER A 22 -1.79 0.07 -1.02
C SER A 22 -1.77 -1.46 -0.96
N ARG A 23 -1.28 -2.01 0.16
CA ARG A 23 -1.62 -3.38 0.55
C ARG A 23 -2.93 -3.38 1.32
N LEU A 24 -3.69 -4.47 1.17
CA LEU A 24 -4.94 -4.65 1.88
C LEU A 24 -4.68 -5.52 3.11
N GLY A 25 -4.88 -4.96 4.30
CA GLY A 25 -4.90 -5.74 5.53
C GLY A 25 -6.18 -6.57 5.60
N VAL A 26 -6.06 -7.86 5.88
CA VAL A 26 -7.19 -8.80 6.03
C VAL A 26 -7.66 -8.89 7.50
N PRO A 27 -8.96 -9.06 7.78
CA PRO A 27 -10.06 -9.08 6.83
C PRO A 27 -10.36 -7.67 6.25
N ASN A 28 -10.87 -7.61 5.02
CA ASN A 28 -11.10 -6.35 4.30
C ASN A 28 -12.36 -6.39 3.41
N ILE A 29 -12.87 -5.23 3.03
CA ILE A 29 -13.92 -5.09 2.01
C ILE A 29 -13.52 -4.01 1.00
N MET A 30 -13.65 -4.33 -0.29
CA MET A 30 -13.39 -3.41 -1.40
C MET A 30 -14.60 -3.30 -2.32
N GLY A 31 -14.74 -2.14 -2.97
CA GLY A 31 -15.84 -1.87 -3.91
C GLY A 31 -17.16 -1.47 -3.26
N ILE A 32 -17.21 -1.31 -1.92
CA ILE A 32 -18.41 -0.86 -1.20
C ILE A 32 -18.81 0.58 -1.58
N THR A 33 -17.85 1.37 -2.05
CA THR A 33 -18.02 2.75 -2.50
C THR A 33 -18.41 2.87 -3.98
N ASN A 34 -18.64 1.76 -4.71
CA ASN A 34 -19.08 1.77 -6.12
C ASN A 34 -20.52 2.27 -6.35
N LEU A 35 -21.08 3.02 -5.41
CA LEU A 35 -22.41 3.62 -5.50
C LEU A 35 -22.49 4.79 -6.49
N LEU A 36 -21.33 5.26 -6.97
CA LEU A 36 -21.23 6.23 -8.05
C LEU A 36 -21.11 5.48 -9.39
N PRO A 37 -22.05 5.67 -10.33
CA PRO A 37 -21.99 5.01 -11.63
C PRO A 37 -20.74 5.46 -12.39
N LYS A 38 -20.01 4.50 -12.99
CA LYS A 38 -18.91 4.74 -13.93
C LYS A 38 -17.77 5.62 -13.41
N SER A 39 -17.35 5.47 -12.16
CA SER A 39 -15.98 5.84 -11.83
C SER A 39 -15.10 4.63 -12.12
N ASP A 40 -14.39 4.67 -13.25
CA ASP A 40 -13.13 3.93 -13.35
C ASP A 40 -12.25 4.51 -12.24
N THR A 41 -12.32 3.90 -11.06
CA THR A 41 -11.37 4.18 -9.98
C THR A 41 -9.94 3.95 -10.48
N GLY A 42 -9.81 3.19 -11.59
CA GLY A 42 -8.57 2.80 -12.21
C GLY A 42 -7.78 2.01 -11.20
N LEU A 43 -8.42 1.11 -10.45
CA LEU A 43 -7.78 0.24 -9.48
C LEU A 43 -8.16 -1.22 -9.74
N PHE A 44 -7.16 -2.11 -9.74
CA PHE A 44 -7.35 -3.56 -9.73
C PHE A 44 -6.68 -4.20 -8.51
N LEU A 45 -7.20 -5.35 -8.10
CA LEU A 45 -6.65 -6.16 -7.01
C LEU A 45 -5.70 -7.22 -7.57
N GLU A 46 -4.48 -7.26 -7.04
CA GLU A 46 -3.49 -8.30 -7.32
C GLU A 46 -3.34 -9.20 -6.09
N THR A 47 -3.50 -10.51 -6.28
CA THR A 47 -3.22 -11.51 -5.25
C THR A 47 -1.74 -11.87 -5.25
N LEU A 48 -1.12 -11.83 -4.07
CA LEU A 48 0.30 -12.15 -3.87
C LEU A 48 0.51 -13.51 -3.19
N SER A 49 -0.57 -14.11 -2.70
CA SER A 49 -0.64 -15.47 -2.16
C SER A 49 -1.98 -16.10 -2.53
N GLU A 50 -2.19 -17.34 -2.11
CA GLU A 50 -3.53 -17.91 -2.01
C GLU A 50 -4.40 -17.03 -1.11
N CYS A 51 -5.61 -16.70 -1.58
CA CYS A 51 -6.53 -15.76 -0.93
C CYS A 51 -7.94 -16.34 -0.94
N GLU A 52 -8.68 -16.09 0.14
CA GLU A 52 -10.11 -16.40 0.24
C GLU A 52 -10.92 -15.10 0.09
N ILE A 53 -11.67 -15.01 -1.01
CA ILE A 53 -12.39 -13.79 -1.39
C ILE A 53 -13.83 -14.15 -1.74
N ALA A 54 -14.79 -13.62 -0.99
CA ALA A 54 -16.19 -13.67 -1.34
C ALA A 54 -16.57 -12.47 -2.22
N ILE A 55 -17.46 -12.70 -3.18
CA ILE A 55 -17.89 -11.70 -4.16
C ILE A 55 -19.39 -11.46 -4.01
N THR A 56 -19.78 -10.19 -3.98
CA THR A 56 -21.19 -9.78 -3.89
C THR A 56 -21.43 -8.47 -4.64
N THR A 57 -22.68 -8.02 -4.72
CA THR A 57 -22.99 -6.69 -5.26
C THR A 57 -22.84 -5.62 -4.17
N ALA A 58 -22.65 -4.36 -4.56
CA ALA A 58 -22.54 -3.27 -3.58
C ALA A 58 -23.85 -3.10 -2.80
N GLU A 59 -24.98 -3.25 -3.49
CA GLU A 59 -26.32 -3.18 -2.94
C GLU A 59 -26.54 -4.26 -1.87
N GLN A 60 -26.10 -5.49 -2.15
CA GLN A 60 -26.22 -6.60 -1.20
C GLN A 60 -25.30 -6.42 0.01
N ALA A 61 -24.07 -5.95 -0.19
CA ALA A 61 -23.15 -5.64 0.91
C ALA A 61 -23.70 -4.52 1.81
N GLN A 62 -24.27 -3.46 1.23
CA GLN A 62 -24.95 -2.40 1.99
C GLN A 62 -26.13 -2.92 2.80
N LYS A 63 -26.94 -3.80 2.21
CA LYS A 63 -28.06 -4.43 2.91
C LYS A 63 -27.59 -5.19 4.14
N TRP A 64 -26.54 -6.01 4.01
CA TRP A 64 -25.94 -6.72 5.15
C TRP A 64 -25.38 -5.77 6.20
N ILE A 65 -24.73 -4.68 5.80
CA ILE A 65 -24.24 -3.66 6.74
C ILE A 65 -25.39 -3.07 7.57
N GLY A 66 -26.54 -2.82 6.94
CA GLY A 66 -27.75 -2.37 7.63
C GLY A 66 -28.32 -3.41 8.58
N GLU A 67 -28.53 -4.63 8.10
CA GLU A 67 -29.13 -5.74 8.87
C GLU A 67 -28.27 -6.16 10.08
N LEU A 68 -26.94 -6.10 9.94
CA LEU A 68 -25.99 -6.46 10.99
C LEU A 68 -25.61 -5.28 11.90
N ASN A 69 -26.20 -4.10 11.70
CA ASN A 69 -25.83 -2.86 12.39
C ASN A 69 -24.31 -2.55 12.32
N ALA A 70 -23.68 -2.85 11.19
CA ALA A 70 -22.24 -2.76 10.99
C ALA A 70 -21.77 -1.37 10.48
N TRP A 71 -22.61 -0.34 10.59
CA TRP A 71 -22.31 1.01 10.10
C TRP A 71 -21.09 1.63 10.79
N GLU A 72 -20.89 1.39 12.08
CA GLU A 72 -19.70 1.85 12.80
C GLU A 72 -18.42 1.18 12.26
N LEU A 73 -18.48 -0.13 11.98
CA LEU A 73 -17.36 -0.86 11.39
C LEU A 73 -17.01 -0.30 9.99
N LEU A 74 -18.03 -0.04 9.17
CA LEU A 74 -17.85 0.58 7.86
C LEU A 74 -17.27 1.99 7.97
N ALA A 75 -17.78 2.82 8.90
CA ALA A 75 -17.28 4.18 9.13
C ALA A 75 -15.80 4.16 9.52
N ASN A 76 -15.41 3.32 10.48
CA ASN A 76 -14.02 3.15 10.90
C ASN A 76 -13.14 2.68 9.73
N HIS A 77 -13.64 1.77 8.90
CA HIS A 77 -12.95 1.32 7.70
C HIS A 77 -12.72 2.47 6.70
N ILE A 78 -13.76 3.25 6.38
CA ILE A 78 -13.68 4.40 5.46
C ILE A 78 -12.76 5.49 6.03
N SER A 79 -12.82 5.79 7.32
CA SER A 79 -11.91 6.75 7.98
C SER A 79 -10.45 6.35 7.80
N ARG A 80 -10.13 5.06 7.96
CA ARG A 80 -8.78 4.55 7.72
C ARG A 80 -8.35 4.70 6.26
N LEU A 81 -9.24 4.41 5.30
CA LEU A 81 -8.95 4.62 3.88
C LEU A 81 -8.71 6.10 3.56
N ALA A 82 -9.52 7.00 4.12
CA ALA A 82 -9.36 8.44 3.96
C ALA A 82 -8.01 8.93 4.52
N THR A 83 -7.63 8.51 5.73
CA THR A 83 -6.32 8.82 6.31
C THR A 83 -5.17 8.38 5.41
N ASN A 84 -5.23 7.15 4.87
CA ASN A 84 -4.20 6.65 3.95
C ASN A 84 -4.14 7.48 2.66
N LEU A 85 -5.30 7.91 2.14
CA LEU A 85 -5.38 8.78 0.96
C LEU A 85 -4.73 10.15 1.20
N PHE A 86 -4.94 10.76 2.38
CA PHE A 86 -4.26 12.01 2.76
C PHE A 86 -2.75 11.85 2.91
N ILE A 87 -2.29 10.76 3.56
CA ILE A 87 -0.84 10.47 3.67
C ILE A 87 -0.22 10.31 2.27
N ASN A 88 -0.89 9.59 1.38
CA ASN A 88 -0.45 9.45 -0.01
C ASN A 88 -0.52 10.76 -0.80
N ASN A 89 -1.45 11.66 -0.48
CA ASN A 89 -1.51 12.98 -1.11
C ASN A 89 -0.32 13.87 -0.74
N VAL A 90 0.11 13.85 0.53
CA VAL A 90 1.36 14.51 0.97
C VAL A 90 2.57 14.00 0.20
N MET A 91 2.57 12.72 -0.20
CA MET A 91 3.60 12.13 -1.04
C MET A 91 3.54 12.57 -2.51
N LEU A 92 2.38 13.04 -3.00
CA LEU A 92 2.18 13.51 -4.36
C LEU A 92 2.49 15.01 -4.52
N THR A 93 2.43 15.81 -3.45
CA THR A 93 2.67 17.27 -3.48
C THR A 93 4.15 17.67 -3.46
N ALA A 94 5.00 16.83 -4.07
CA ALA A 94 6.43 16.99 -4.31
C ALA A 94 7.38 16.94 -3.08
N PRO A 95 7.48 15.78 -2.42
CA PRO A 95 8.72 15.42 -1.74
C PRO A 95 9.83 15.22 -2.79
N THR A 96 11.03 15.70 -2.50
CA THR A 96 12.25 15.34 -3.25
C THR A 96 12.38 13.81 -3.39
N ALA A 97 13.17 13.34 -4.36
CA ALA A 97 13.41 11.90 -4.53
C ALA A 97 13.86 11.22 -3.22
N TYR A 98 14.63 11.93 -2.39
CA TYR A 98 15.03 11.47 -1.07
C TYR A 98 13.85 11.30 -0.10
N GLU A 99 12.97 12.29 0.00
CA GLU A 99 11.80 12.21 0.89
C GLU A 99 10.86 11.07 0.48
N VAL A 100 10.69 10.85 -0.83
CA VAL A 100 9.96 9.69 -1.36
C VAL A 100 10.62 8.38 -0.92
N MET A 101 11.94 8.27 -1.07
CA MET A 101 12.71 7.10 -0.61
C MET A 101 12.56 6.87 0.90
N ARG A 102 12.70 7.92 1.71
CA ARG A 102 12.57 7.89 3.16
C ARG A 102 11.21 7.36 3.58
N PHE A 103 10.14 7.87 3.00
CA PHE A 103 8.78 7.41 3.28
C PHE A 103 8.58 5.94 2.92
N GLN A 104 9.06 5.51 1.75
CA GLN A 104 8.90 4.12 1.32
C GLN A 104 9.72 3.15 2.16
N LEU A 105 10.91 3.55 2.60
CA LEU A 105 11.74 2.76 3.52
C LEU A 105 11.06 2.59 4.87
N ILE A 106 10.51 3.68 5.45
CA ILE A 106 9.74 3.62 6.70
C ILE A 106 8.51 2.72 6.53
N SER A 107 7.82 2.84 5.39
CA SER A 107 6.66 2.00 5.07
C SER A 107 7.04 0.52 4.97
N LEU A 108 8.13 0.20 4.27
CA LEU A 108 8.65 -1.16 4.16
C LEU A 108 9.04 -1.74 5.53
N MET A 109 9.61 -0.93 6.42
CA MET A 109 9.96 -1.37 7.77
C MET A 109 8.72 -1.67 8.64
N ARG A 110 7.57 -1.04 8.35
CA ARG A 110 6.29 -1.30 9.04
C ARG A 110 5.54 -2.52 8.50
N GLU A 111 5.95 -3.05 7.34
CA GLU A 111 5.39 -4.30 6.82
C GLU A 111 5.71 -5.47 7.75
N PRO A 112 4.83 -6.49 7.83
CA PRO A 112 5.13 -7.72 8.55
C PRO A 112 6.43 -8.37 8.07
N GLU A 113 7.20 -8.95 8.99
CA GLU A 113 8.53 -9.49 8.69
C GLU A 113 8.50 -10.53 7.56
N HIS A 114 7.52 -11.44 7.57
CA HIS A 114 7.35 -12.47 6.54
C HIS A 114 7.08 -11.90 5.14
N VAL A 115 6.60 -10.67 5.05
CA VAL A 115 6.42 -9.92 3.80
C VAL A 115 7.71 -9.21 3.42
N ARG A 116 8.31 -8.47 4.37
CA ARG A 116 9.56 -7.71 4.17
C ARG A 116 10.71 -8.62 3.74
N ALA A 117 10.77 -9.84 4.27
CA ALA A 117 11.80 -10.83 3.92
C ALA A 117 11.73 -11.35 2.47
N LYS A 118 10.60 -11.17 1.78
CA LYS A 118 10.36 -11.73 0.43
C LYS A 118 10.51 -10.70 -0.71
N ILE A 119 10.87 -9.46 -0.39
CA ILE A 119 10.98 -8.38 -1.39
C ILE A 119 12.22 -7.54 -1.14
N SER A 120 12.97 -7.23 -2.20
CA SER A 120 14.08 -6.29 -2.10
C SER A 120 13.57 -4.86 -1.92
N ALA A 121 14.33 -4.03 -1.21
CA ALA A 121 14.00 -2.61 -1.03
C ALA A 121 13.84 -1.90 -2.38
N VAL A 122 14.69 -2.23 -3.36
CA VAL A 122 14.61 -1.68 -4.73
C VAL A 122 13.28 -2.02 -5.37
N LYS A 123 12.87 -3.30 -5.38
CA LYS A 123 11.61 -3.73 -6.00
C LYS A 123 10.41 -3.09 -5.31
N TYR A 124 10.39 -3.10 -3.98
CA TYR A 124 9.30 -2.51 -3.19
C TYR A 124 9.08 -1.03 -3.53
N ILE A 125 10.16 -0.24 -3.59
CA ILE A 125 10.11 1.20 -3.88
C ILE A 125 9.75 1.45 -5.35
N GLN A 126 10.29 0.66 -6.28
CA GLN A 126 10.01 0.80 -7.70
C GLN A 126 8.53 0.52 -8.03
N GLU A 127 7.90 -0.43 -7.35
CA GLU A 127 6.47 -0.73 -7.52
C GLU A 127 5.54 0.37 -6.95
N ARG A 128 6.05 1.26 -6.09
CA ARG A 128 5.25 2.23 -5.32
C ARG A 128 5.58 3.68 -5.64
N THR A 129 6.52 3.92 -6.56
CA THR A 129 7.00 5.26 -6.89
C THR A 129 7.32 5.37 -8.38
N ARG A 130 7.46 6.61 -8.87
CA ARG A 130 7.93 6.87 -10.24
C ARG A 130 9.44 7.09 -10.33
N LEU A 131 10.18 6.77 -9.27
CA LEU A 131 11.63 6.92 -9.26
C LEU A 131 12.26 5.91 -10.21
N SER A 132 13.24 6.35 -10.99
CA SER A 132 14.01 5.44 -11.83
C SER A 132 14.82 4.47 -10.95
N ARG A 133 15.03 3.25 -11.44
CA ARG A 133 15.84 2.25 -10.74
C ARG A 133 17.24 2.77 -10.41
N SER A 134 17.86 3.57 -11.29
CA SER A 134 19.17 4.19 -11.04
C SER A 134 19.14 5.18 -9.88
N THR A 135 18.07 5.99 -9.77
CA THR A 135 17.88 6.93 -8.66
C THR A 135 17.70 6.20 -7.34
N ILE A 136 16.87 5.16 -7.32
CA ILE A 136 16.64 4.31 -6.13
C ILE A 136 17.96 3.70 -5.67
N MET A 137 18.71 3.06 -6.58
CA MET A 137 19.99 2.43 -6.28
C MET A 137 21.01 3.44 -5.74
N LYS A 138 21.10 4.62 -6.35
CA LYS A 138 22.01 5.69 -5.91
C LYS A 138 21.71 6.12 -4.47
N ILE A 139 20.44 6.37 -4.14
CA ILE A 139 20.04 6.81 -2.80
C ILE A 139 20.23 5.69 -1.77
N LEU A 140 19.87 4.45 -2.09
CA LEU A 140 20.12 3.31 -1.19
C LEU A 140 21.61 3.10 -0.90
N ALA A 141 22.48 3.26 -1.91
CA ALA A 141 23.92 3.16 -1.72
C ALA A 141 24.45 4.25 -0.78
N GLN A 142 24.01 5.50 -0.96
CA GLN A 142 24.36 6.61 -0.06
C GLN A 142 23.87 6.37 1.36
N LEU A 143 22.61 5.92 1.52
CA LEU A 143 22.02 5.63 2.82
C LEU A 143 22.75 4.49 3.55
N ARG A 144 23.12 3.43 2.81
CA ARG A 144 23.89 2.31 3.36
C ARG A 144 25.30 2.75 3.76
N GLN A 145 25.98 3.52 2.91
CA GLN A 145 27.32 4.04 3.21
C GLN A 145 27.31 4.95 4.45
N GLY A 146 26.26 5.75 4.62
CA GLY A 146 26.07 6.59 5.81
C GLY A 146 25.61 5.84 7.07
N GLY A 147 25.42 4.52 7.01
CA GLY A 147 24.97 3.72 8.16
C GLY A 147 23.51 3.93 8.54
N TYR A 148 22.70 4.52 7.66
CA TYR A 148 21.29 4.82 7.94
C TYR A 148 20.36 3.62 7.76
N ILE A 149 20.77 2.66 6.93
CA ILE A 149 20.00 1.45 6.64
C ILE A 149 20.91 0.22 6.62
N GLU A 150 20.34 -0.92 6.95
CA GLU A 150 20.99 -2.23 6.77
C GLU A 150 20.27 -3.02 5.69
N LEU A 151 21.03 -3.43 4.68
CA LEU A 151 20.57 -4.24 3.56
C LEU A 151 21.37 -5.55 3.55
N ASP A 152 20.65 -6.66 3.43
CA ASP A 152 21.21 -8.00 3.26
C ASP A 152 20.52 -8.65 2.07
N ASP A 153 21.32 -9.03 1.07
CA ASP A 153 20.86 -9.42 -0.28
C ASP A 153 19.74 -8.51 -0.87
N GLY A 154 19.87 -7.21 -0.62
CA GLY A 154 18.90 -6.20 -1.06
C GLY A 154 17.61 -6.12 -0.25
N VAL A 155 17.42 -6.99 0.75
CA VAL A 155 16.29 -6.96 1.71
C VAL A 155 16.61 -5.97 2.84
N LEU A 156 15.61 -5.15 3.20
CA LEU A 156 15.74 -4.20 4.31
C LEU A 156 15.65 -4.90 5.66
N LYS A 157 16.75 -4.87 6.43
CA LYS A 157 16.86 -5.50 7.76
C LYS A 157 16.63 -4.52 8.89
N ALA A 158 17.22 -3.33 8.80
CA ALA A 158 17.10 -2.30 9.83
C ALA A 158 17.03 -0.88 9.22
N LEU A 159 16.38 0.00 9.98
CA LEU A 159 16.37 1.44 9.78
C LEU A 159 16.95 2.10 11.02
N ASN A 160 18.02 2.85 10.82
CA ASN A 160 18.63 3.68 11.84
C ASN A 160 18.05 5.10 11.74
N HIS A 161 18.84 6.13 12.07
CA HIS A 161 18.37 7.51 12.09
C HIS A 161 18.34 8.15 10.69
N LEU A 162 17.26 7.93 9.91
CA LEU A 162 17.10 8.57 8.60
C LEU A 162 16.98 10.10 8.74
N PRO A 163 17.89 10.89 8.15
CA PRO A 163 17.86 12.34 8.27
C PRO A 163 16.57 12.91 7.67
N ALA A 164 16.03 13.97 8.27
CA ALA A 164 14.78 14.57 7.82
C ALA A 164 14.93 15.27 6.46
N LYS A 165 16.13 15.72 6.12
CA LYS A 165 16.48 16.37 4.85
C LYS A 165 17.85 15.91 4.38
N TYR A 166 18.04 15.82 3.06
CA TYR A 166 19.27 15.44 2.38
C TYR A 166 19.57 16.45 1.27
#